data_AF-A0A7K0BS92-F1
#
_entry.id   AF-A0A7K0BS92-F1
#
_cell.length_a   1.000
_cell.length_b   1.000
_cell.length_c   1.000
_cell.angle_alpha   90.00
_cell.angle_beta   90.00
_cell.angle_gamma   90.00
#
_symmetry.space_group_name_H-M   'P 1'
#
loop_
_entity.id
_entity.type
_entity.pdbx_description
1 polymer ?
#
loop_
_entity_poly.entity_id
_entity_poly.type
_entity_poly.pdbx_seq_one_letter_code
_entity_poly.pdbx_strand_id
1 'polypeptide(L)'
;MRAGLLRSLISLVMTVVRSLLLFVLAAVAEIGGAWLVWQGVREQRGLVWIGAGIVALGLYGFVATLQPDAHFGRILAAYGGVFVAGSLAWGMVFDGYRPDRFDMIGALICLAGVAVIMYAPRG
;
A
#
# COMPACT_ATOMS: atom_id res chain seq x y z
N MET A 1 38.16 -2.77 -4.35
CA MET A 1 37.26 -3.36 -3.32
C MET A 1 36.26 -2.37 -2.72
N ARG A 2 36.68 -1.21 -2.16
CA ARG A 2 35.77 -0.22 -1.54
C ARG A 2 34.76 0.45 -2.49
N ALA A 3 35.15 0.76 -3.73
CA ALA A 3 34.25 1.39 -4.71
C ALA A 3 33.08 0.49 -5.16
N GLY A 4 33.27 -0.85 -5.15
CA GLY A 4 32.23 -1.81 -5.50
C GLY A 4 31.17 -1.96 -4.40
N LEU A 5 31.62 -2.01 -3.13
CA LEU A 5 30.72 -2.04 -1.97
C LEU A 5 29.85 -0.78 -1.90
N LEU A 6 30.44 0.40 -2.13
CA LEU A 6 29.70 1.66 -2.14
C LEU A 6 28.64 1.71 -3.24
N ARG A 7 28.94 1.27 -4.46
CA ARG A 7 27.95 1.18 -5.56
C ARG A 7 26.82 0.21 -5.23
N SER A 8 27.15 -0.94 -4.62
CA SER A 8 26.15 -1.93 -4.21
C SER A 8 25.19 -1.37 -3.15
N LEU A 9 25.73 -0.70 -2.13
CA LEU A 9 24.92 -0.05 -1.10
C LEU A 9 24.02 1.04 -1.67
N ILE A 10 24.54 1.89 -2.57
CA ILE A 10 23.74 2.94 -3.22
C ILE A 10 22.60 2.31 -4.05
N SER A 11 22.88 1.26 -4.81
CA SER A 11 21.86 0.56 -5.60
C SER A 11 20.75 -0.05 -4.73
N LEU A 12 21.13 -0.67 -3.61
CA LEU A 12 20.19 -1.24 -2.64
C LEU A 12 19.29 -0.15 -2.06
N VAL A 13 19.88 0.94 -1.57
CA VAL A 13 19.14 2.08 -1.00
C VAL A 13 18.17 2.66 -2.04
N MET A 14 18.62 2.88 -3.28
CA MET A 14 17.75 3.38 -4.35
C MET A 14 16.58 2.44 -4.66
N THR A 15 16.81 1.12 -4.60
CA THR A 15 15.76 0.12 -4.82
C THR A 15 14.73 0.12 -3.69
N VAL A 16 15.19 0.18 -2.44
CA VAL A 16 14.30 0.24 -1.26
C VAL A 16 13.46 1.52 -1.29
N VAL A 17 14.09 2.68 -1.50
CA VAL A 17 13.39 3.96 -1.58
C VAL A 17 12.35 3.94 -2.70
N ARG A 18 12.70 3.43 -3.89
CA ARG A 18 11.76 3.28 -5.00
C ARG A 18 10.57 2.41 -4.61
N SER A 19 10.81 1.27 -3.98
CA SER A 19 9.75 0.35 -3.56
C SER A 19 8.81 0.99 -2.54
N LEU A 20 9.35 1.70 -1.54
CA LEU A 20 8.55 2.43 -0.55
C LEU A 20 7.68 3.52 -1.19
N LEU A 21 8.24 4.30 -2.12
CA LEU A 21 7.48 5.32 -2.86
C LEU A 21 6.35 4.70 -3.68
N LEU A 22 6.59 3.56 -4.32
CA LEU A 22 5.56 2.81 -5.04
C LEU A 22 4.51 2.22 -4.09
N PHE A 23 4.90 1.81 -2.88
CA PHE A 23 3.95 1.37 -1.86
C PHE A 23 3.01 2.49 -1.44
N VAL A 24 3.56 3.68 -1.18
CA VAL A 24 2.76 4.86 -0.83
C VAL A 24 1.85 5.27 -1.99
N LEU A 25 2.37 5.34 -3.21
CA LEU A 25 1.58 5.71 -4.39
C LEU A 25 0.43 4.72 -4.63
N ALA A 26 0.72 3.42 -4.54
CA ALA A 26 -0.27 2.36 -4.65
C ALA A 26 -1.34 2.49 -3.57
N ALA A 27 -0.95 2.69 -2.30
CA ALA A 27 -1.88 2.84 -1.18
C ALA A 27 -2.81 4.05 -1.36
N VAL A 28 -2.27 5.19 -1.83
CA VAL A 28 -3.08 6.37 -2.13
C VAL A 28 -4.09 6.09 -3.23
N ALA A 29 -3.68 5.44 -4.32
CA ALA A 29 -4.55 5.11 -5.44
C ALA A 29 -5.62 4.06 -5.05
N GLU A 30 -5.24 3.03 -4.31
CA GLU A 30 -6.10 1.92 -3.90
C GLU A 30 -7.11 2.38 -2.84
N ILE A 31 -6.63 2.89 -1.71
CA ILE A 31 -7.46 3.32 -0.57
C ILE A 31 -8.27 4.55 -0.95
N GLY A 32 -7.63 5.54 -1.57
CA GLY A 32 -8.30 6.75 -2.04
C GLY A 32 -9.33 6.43 -3.12
N GLY A 33 -9.03 5.52 -4.05
CA GLY A 33 -9.97 5.08 -5.06
C GLY A 33 -11.20 4.40 -4.46
N ALA A 34 -11.00 3.47 -3.51
CA ALA A 34 -12.10 2.83 -2.79
C ALA A 34 -12.93 3.84 -1.98
N TRP A 35 -12.25 4.80 -1.32
CA TRP A 35 -12.91 5.87 -0.58
C TRP A 35 -13.73 6.77 -1.50
N LEU A 36 -13.23 7.16 -2.69
CA LEU A 36 -13.99 7.95 -3.66
C LEU A 36 -15.26 7.23 -4.12
N VAL A 37 -15.19 5.92 -4.37
CA VAL A 37 -16.38 5.10 -4.67
C VAL A 37 -17.34 5.09 -3.48
N TRP A 38 -16.84 4.94 -2.25
CA TRP A 38 -17.65 5.02 -1.04
C TRP A 38 -18.37 6.36 -0.94
N GLN A 39 -17.66 7.47 -1.13
CA GLN A 39 -18.23 8.82 -1.11
C GLN A 39 -19.33 8.97 -2.17
N GLY A 40 -19.11 8.45 -3.38
CA GLY A 40 -20.10 8.51 -4.45
C GLY A 40 -21.36 7.70 -4.15
N VAL A 41 -21.21 6.48 -3.62
CA VAL A 41 -22.31 5.52 -3.41
C VAL A 41 -22.98 5.69 -2.05
N ARG A 42 -22.22 5.66 -0.96
CA ARG A 42 -22.73 5.67 0.42
C ARG A 42 -23.06 7.08 0.90
N GLU A 43 -22.18 8.04 0.62
CA GLU A 43 -22.40 9.45 0.98
C GLU A 43 -23.22 10.22 -0.08
N GLN A 44 -23.75 9.53 -1.09
CA GLN A 44 -24.63 10.08 -2.14
C GLN A 44 -24.01 11.27 -2.91
N ARG A 45 -22.67 11.33 -3.03
CA ARG A 45 -21.97 12.40 -3.75
C ARG A 45 -22.02 12.25 -5.27
N GLY A 46 -22.52 11.12 -5.77
CA GLY A 46 -22.87 10.92 -7.18
C GLY A 46 -21.77 10.37 -8.07
N LEU A 47 -22.10 10.25 -9.37
CA LEU A 47 -21.33 9.47 -10.36
C LEU A 47 -19.90 9.96 -10.60
N VAL A 48 -19.61 11.26 -10.42
CA VAL A 48 -18.27 11.82 -10.63
C VAL A 48 -17.27 11.23 -9.63
N TRP A 49 -17.67 11.11 -8.36
CA TRP A 49 -16.84 10.50 -7.31
C TRP A 49 -16.60 9.01 -7.59
N ILE A 50 -17.64 8.31 -8.03
CA ILE A 50 -17.54 6.89 -8.42
C ILE A 50 -16.57 6.72 -9.59
N GLY A 51 -16.73 7.52 -10.65
CA GLY A 51 -15.86 7.47 -11.83
C GLY A 51 -14.39 7.76 -11.49
N ALA A 52 -14.14 8.80 -10.68
CA ALA A 52 -12.80 9.11 -10.21
C ALA A 52 -12.19 7.96 -9.38
N GLY A 53 -12.99 7.34 -8.51
CA GLY A 53 -12.57 6.19 -7.72
C GLY A 53 -12.22 4.96 -8.56
N ILE A 54 -13.04 4.64 -9.57
CA ILE A 54 -12.76 3.54 -10.51
C ILE A 54 -11.46 3.78 -11.27
N VAL A 55 -11.23 5.01 -11.75
CA VAL A 55 -9.97 5.37 -12.43
C VAL A 55 -8.78 5.20 -11.49
N ALA A 56 -8.86 5.68 -10.26
CA ALA A 56 -7.79 5.53 -9.27
C ALA A 56 -7.50 4.05 -8.95
N LEU A 57 -8.53 3.22 -8.79
CA LEU A 57 -8.37 1.77 -8.59
C LEU A 57 -7.74 1.07 -9.80
N GLY A 58 -8.11 1.50 -11.02
CA GLY A 58 -7.46 1.04 -12.24
C GLY A 58 -5.97 1.40 -12.27
N LEU A 59 -5.63 2.64 -11.94
CA LEU A 59 -4.25 3.13 -11.87
C LEU A 59 -3.41 2.39 -10.83
N TYR A 60 -3.98 2.06 -9.67
CA TYR A 60 -3.33 1.24 -8.65
C TYR A 60 -2.81 -0.08 -9.25
N GLY A 61 -3.62 -0.77 -10.04
CA GLY A 61 -3.23 -2.02 -10.69
C GLY A 61 -1.95 -1.87 -11.53
N PHE A 62 -1.81 -0.76 -12.26
CA PHE A 62 -0.59 -0.46 -13.02
C PHE A 62 0.59 -0.11 -12.11
N VAL A 63 0.38 0.69 -11.07
CA VAL A 63 1.44 1.05 -10.11
C VAL A 63 2.01 -0.20 -9.44
N ALA A 64 1.17 -1.17 -9.08
CA ALA A 64 1.59 -2.42 -8.47
C ALA A 64 2.57 -3.22 -9.37
N THR A 65 2.45 -3.10 -10.70
CA THR A 65 3.37 -3.77 -11.65
C THR A 65 4.74 -3.12 -11.73
N LEU A 66 4.90 -1.90 -11.19
CA LEU A 66 6.17 -1.17 -11.21
C LEU A 66 7.13 -1.57 -10.07
N GLN A 67 6.68 -2.43 -9.14
CA GLN A 67 7.49 -2.90 -8.03
C GLN A 67 8.71 -3.70 -8.50
N PRO A 68 9.87 -3.58 -7.83
CA PRO A 68 11.09 -4.29 -8.24
C PRO A 68 11.07 -5.81 -8.06
N ASP A 69 10.26 -6.34 -7.13
CA ASP A 69 10.15 -7.79 -6.90
C ASP A 69 9.31 -8.44 -8.02
N ALA A 70 9.69 -9.62 -8.50
CA ALA A 70 8.95 -10.31 -9.56
C ALA A 70 7.82 -11.20 -9.03
N HIS A 71 7.81 -11.49 -7.73
CA HIS A 71 6.82 -12.38 -7.13
C HIS A 71 5.52 -11.63 -6.82
N PHE A 72 4.61 -11.65 -7.79
CA PHE A 72 3.26 -11.08 -7.69
C PHE A 72 2.59 -11.33 -6.33
N GLY A 73 2.55 -12.58 -5.86
CA GLY A 73 1.88 -12.93 -4.61
C GLY A 73 2.51 -12.29 -3.36
N ARG A 74 3.82 -12.07 -3.35
CA ARG A 74 4.49 -11.41 -2.21
C ARG A 74 4.25 -9.91 -2.21
N ILE A 75 4.27 -9.30 -3.39
CA ILE A 75 3.95 -7.89 -3.56
C ILE A 75 2.51 -7.62 -3.13
N LEU A 76 1.53 -8.39 -3.62
CA LEU A 76 0.13 -8.19 -3.23
C LEU A 76 -0.13 -8.52 -1.76
N ALA A 77 0.55 -9.52 -1.18
CA ALA A 77 0.47 -9.77 0.25
C ALA A 77 0.99 -8.56 1.06
N ALA A 78 2.12 -7.97 0.64
CA ALA A 78 2.65 -6.76 1.26
C ALA A 78 1.68 -5.57 1.12
N TYR A 79 1.10 -5.38 -0.07
CA TYR A 79 0.07 -4.39 -0.30
C TYR A 79 -1.14 -4.60 0.62
N GLY A 80 -1.58 -5.84 0.83
CA GLY A 80 -2.69 -6.14 1.74
C GLY A 80 -2.45 -5.65 3.18
N GLY A 81 -1.25 -5.83 3.73
CA GLY A 81 -0.94 -5.29 5.06
C GLY A 81 -0.84 -3.76 5.08
N VAL A 82 -0.24 -3.16 4.04
CA VAL A 82 -0.20 -1.69 3.87
C VAL A 82 -1.61 -1.13 3.71
N PHE A 83 -2.50 -1.82 3.01
CA PHE A 83 -3.89 -1.44 2.81
C PHE A 83 -4.64 -1.43 4.14
N VAL A 84 -4.48 -2.43 5.00
CA VAL A 84 -5.12 -2.47 6.32
C VAL A 84 -4.68 -1.29 7.18
N ALA A 85 -3.37 -1.13 7.39
CA ALA A 85 -2.85 -0.03 8.23
C ALA A 85 -3.14 1.34 7.62
N GLY A 86 -2.98 1.46 6.30
CA GLY A 86 -3.23 2.66 5.53
C GLY A 86 -4.69 3.07 5.53
N SER A 87 -5.64 2.13 5.49
CA SER A 87 -7.08 2.43 5.52
C SER A 87 -7.49 3.04 6.86
N LEU A 88 -6.95 2.53 7.97
CA LEU A 88 -7.15 3.13 9.28
C LEU A 88 -6.57 4.55 9.34
N ALA A 89 -5.36 4.75 8.80
CA ALA A 89 -4.74 6.07 8.71
C ALA A 89 -5.52 7.03 7.81
N TRP A 90 -6.05 6.54 6.70
CA TRP A 90 -6.89 7.32 5.79
C TRP A 90 -8.17 7.76 6.48
N GLY A 91 -8.87 6.83 7.14
CA GLY A 91 -10.07 7.14 7.92
C GLY A 91 -9.79 8.14 9.03
N MET A 92 -8.63 8.07 9.69
CA MET A 92 -8.23 9.07 10.70
C MET A 92 -8.15 10.48 10.09
N VAL A 93 -7.58 10.61 8.90
CA VAL A 93 -7.31 11.90 8.25
C VAL A 93 -8.56 12.46 7.57
N PHE A 94 -9.30 11.65 6.83
CA PHE A 94 -10.38 12.10 5.95
C PHE A 94 -11.78 11.95 6.56
N ASP A 95 -11.97 10.99 7.45
CA ASP A 95 -13.28 10.65 8.02
C ASP A 95 -13.36 10.92 9.53
N GLY A 96 -12.29 11.42 10.15
CA GLY A 96 -12.23 11.65 11.60
C GLY A 96 -12.30 10.37 12.44
N TYR A 97 -12.06 9.20 11.82
CA TYR A 97 -12.07 7.90 12.48
C TYR A 97 -11.04 7.86 13.60
N ARG A 98 -11.37 7.17 14.69
CA ARG A 98 -10.45 6.98 15.82
C ARG A 98 -10.25 5.48 16.04
N PRO A 99 -9.13 4.91 15.58
CA PRO A 99 -8.86 3.49 15.73
C PRO A 99 -8.91 3.10 17.20
N ASP A 100 -9.60 2.02 17.48
CA ASP A 100 -9.62 1.44 18.81
C ASP A 100 -8.47 0.45 19.00
N ARG A 101 -8.39 -0.13 20.19
CA ARG A 101 -7.34 -1.11 20.51
C ARG A 101 -7.37 -2.35 19.60
N PHE A 102 -8.54 -2.76 19.14
CA PHE A 102 -8.71 -3.94 18.28
C PHE A 102 -8.28 -3.63 16.84
N ASP A 103 -8.57 -2.44 16.34
CA ASP A 103 -8.04 -1.97 15.05
C ASP A 103 -6.51 -1.98 15.06
N MET A 104 -5.90 -1.46 16.12
CA MET A 104 -4.45 -1.43 16.27
C MET A 104 -3.84 -2.84 16.34
N ILE A 105 -4.46 -3.75 17.10
CA ILE A 105 -4.02 -5.15 17.17
C ILE A 105 -4.16 -5.83 15.81
N GLY A 106 -5.29 -5.63 15.12
CA GLY A 106 -5.53 -6.18 13.79
C GLY A 106 -4.50 -5.71 12.76
N ALA A 107 -4.23 -4.40 12.73
CA ALA A 107 -3.21 -3.82 11.86
C ALA A 107 -1.81 -4.40 12.14
N LEU A 108 -1.44 -4.56 13.41
CA LEU A 108 -0.17 -5.17 13.80
C LEU A 108 -0.07 -6.64 13.35
N ILE A 109 -1.15 -7.41 13.46
CA ILE A 109 -1.20 -8.79 12.97
C ILE A 109 -1.02 -8.84 11.45
N CYS A 110 -1.70 -7.98 10.71
CA CYS A 110 -1.55 -7.89 9.26
C CYS A 110 -0.12 -7.52 8.84
N LEU A 111 0.49 -6.54 9.50
CA LEU A 111 1.88 -6.14 9.25
C LEU A 111 2.88 -7.24 9.62
N ALA A 112 2.65 -7.97 10.72
CA ALA A 112 3.45 -9.14 11.08
C ALA A 112 3.33 -10.23 10.01
N GLY A 113 2.13 -10.48 9.50
CA GLY A 113 1.89 -11.38 8.37
C GLY A 113 2.68 -10.97 7.12
N VAL A 114 2.71 -9.68 6.78
CA VAL A 114 3.56 -9.15 5.70
C VAL A 114 5.04 -9.44 5.96
N ALA A 115 5.52 -9.19 7.18
CA ALA A 115 6.92 -9.44 7.51
C ALA A 115 7.30 -10.91 7.34
N VAL A 116 6.43 -11.83 7.76
CA VAL A 116 6.62 -13.28 7.55
C VAL A 116 6.63 -13.61 6.06
N ILE A 117 5.64 -13.14 5.30
CA ILE A 117 5.51 -13.44 3.87
C ILE A 117 6.65 -12.84 3.07
N MET A 118 7.18 -11.67 3.41
CA MET A 118 8.27 -11.07 2.64
C MET A 118 9.64 -11.64 3.04
N TYR A 119 9.91 -11.74 4.34
CA TYR A 119 11.28 -11.89 4.86
C TYR A 119 11.60 -13.26 5.45
N ALA A 120 10.66 -14.20 5.52
CA ALA A 120 10.98 -15.56 5.98
C ALA A 120 12.09 -16.19 5.11
N PRO A 121 13.11 -16.84 5.73
CA PRO A 121 14.14 -17.55 5.00
C PRO A 121 13.54 -18.61 4.08
N ARG A 122 14.05 -18.68 2.85
CA ARG A 122 13.66 -19.68 1.87
C ARG A 122 14.89 -20.52 1.57
N GLY A 123 14.76 -21.82 1.74
CA GLY A 123 15.77 -22.80 1.33
C GLY A 123 15.89 -22.87 -0.19
#